data_AF-A0A3M2M3B6-F1
#
_entry.id   AF-A0A3M2M3B6-F1
#
_cell.length_a   1.000
_cell.length_b   1.000
_cell.length_c   1.000
_cell.angle_alpha   90.00
_cell.angle_beta   90.00
_cell.angle_gamma   90.00
#
_symmetry.space_group_name_H-M   'P 1'
#
loop_
_entity.id
_entity.type
_entity.pdbx_description
1 polymer ?
#
loop_
_entity_poly.entity_id
_entity_poly.type
_entity_poly.pdbx_seq_one_letter_code
_entity_poly.pdbx_strand_id
1 'polypeptide(L)'
;MSRTHRRSPPSARGADSSAPPQRRRCPTDSERDRPRPDTPLTCDALIAQAVGAVVRRLDEDDLLAGLLVLRYWEGGPHVRLRLRPTGRTAAVEALTTTTLRNHLAAHPAQGTWDPIRYASAAERFAAAGGMSDHDRRLHPYGRVARRSLAQRRGPTTSATGRRGPEPEMRQPHTIDFHEILLGTGRYKTEVLSSSWFLGHRLAINMLYAHLARVGLAPLQRYLFCHLLAAAVEDEYNVSPVARAQAWAQHS
;
A
#
# COMPACT_ATOMS: atom_id res chain seq x y z
N MET A 1 54.49 7.98 -70.45
CA MET A 1 54.68 8.76 -69.22
C MET A 1 53.46 9.66 -69.04
N SER A 2 52.89 9.68 -67.83
CA SER A 2 51.90 10.64 -67.27
C SER A 2 50.51 10.70 -67.94
N ARG A 3 49.51 9.91 -67.51
CA ARG A 3 48.59 10.08 -66.35
C ARG A 3 47.86 11.44 -66.30
N THR A 4 46.58 11.44 -66.67
CA THR A 4 45.51 12.10 -65.90
C THR A 4 44.15 11.44 -66.18
N HIS A 5 43.34 11.35 -65.14
CA HIS A 5 42.34 10.33 -64.88
C HIS A 5 41.00 10.49 -65.63
N ARG A 6 40.49 9.38 -66.16
CA ARG A 6 39.06 9.08 -66.37
C ARG A 6 38.28 9.15 -65.05
N ARG A 7 37.10 9.77 -65.06
CA ARG A 7 35.93 9.26 -64.33
C ARG A 7 34.68 9.42 -65.19
N SER A 8 34.14 8.28 -65.62
CA SER A 8 32.78 8.13 -66.12
C SER A 8 31.76 8.24 -64.97
N PRO A 9 30.50 8.63 -65.24
CA PRO A 9 29.43 8.55 -64.25
C PRO A 9 28.82 7.12 -64.24
N PRO A 10 28.39 6.59 -63.08
CA PRO A 10 27.49 5.44 -63.05
C PRO A 10 26.04 5.86 -62.81
N SER A 11 25.17 5.16 -63.53
CA SER A 11 23.72 5.17 -63.50
C SER A 11 23.14 4.30 -62.38
N ALA A 12 22.02 4.77 -61.82
CA ALA A 12 20.83 4.08 -61.26
C ALA A 12 20.93 2.82 -60.35
N ARG A 13 20.25 2.92 -59.18
CA ARG A 13 19.34 1.93 -58.52
C ARG A 13 18.91 2.50 -57.14
N GLY A 14 17.66 2.93 -56.94
CA GLY A 14 16.55 2.17 -56.34
C GLY A 14 16.01 2.96 -55.13
N ALA A 15 14.93 3.72 -55.27
CA ALA A 15 13.54 3.35 -54.98
C ALA A 15 13.22 3.18 -53.47
N ASP A 16 12.53 4.19 -52.95
CA ASP A 16 11.50 4.21 -51.89
C ASP A 16 11.63 3.32 -50.63
N SER A 17 11.79 3.98 -49.49
CA SER A 17 11.19 3.54 -48.22
C SER A 17 10.88 4.74 -47.33
N SER A 18 9.84 5.48 -47.73
CA SER A 18 9.16 6.45 -46.86
C SER A 18 7.93 5.77 -46.25
N ALA A 19 8.13 4.86 -45.29
CA ALA A 19 7.04 4.30 -44.49
C ALA A 19 6.96 5.06 -43.15
N PRO A 20 5.81 5.68 -42.79
CA PRO A 20 5.67 6.34 -41.51
C PRO A 20 5.63 5.32 -40.36
N PRO A 21 6.05 5.69 -39.14
CA PRO A 21 6.02 4.78 -38.00
C PRO A 21 4.57 4.34 -37.73
N GLN A 22 4.33 3.02 -37.76
CA GLN A 22 3.03 2.44 -37.46
C GLN A 22 2.62 2.84 -36.04
N ARG A 23 1.65 3.75 -35.95
CA ARG A 23 0.96 4.07 -34.69
C ARG A 23 0.33 2.78 -34.17
N ARG A 24 0.76 2.33 -32.98
CA ARG A 24 0.10 1.25 -32.26
C ARG A 24 -1.38 1.61 -32.16
N ARG A 25 -2.24 0.80 -32.77
CA ARG A 25 -3.70 0.99 -32.69
C ARG A 25 -4.12 0.86 -31.23
N CYS A 26 -4.97 1.78 -30.77
CA CYS A 26 -5.69 1.57 -29.52
C CYS A 26 -6.55 0.31 -29.65
N PRO A 27 -6.64 -0.53 -28.59
CA PRO A 27 -7.57 -1.65 -28.58
C PRO A 27 -9.00 -1.13 -28.80
N THR A 28 -9.73 -1.77 -29.70
CA THR A 28 -11.14 -1.44 -29.96
C THR A 28 -11.98 -1.75 -28.71
N ASP A 29 -13.11 -1.04 -28.54
CA ASP A 29 -13.97 -1.20 -27.35
C ASP A 29 -14.47 -2.65 -27.15
N SER A 30 -14.51 -3.46 -28.21
CA SER A 30 -14.84 -4.89 -28.15
C SER A 30 -13.78 -5.78 -27.47
N GLU A 31 -12.54 -5.31 -27.31
CA GLU A 31 -11.48 -6.02 -26.58
C GLU A 31 -11.42 -5.66 -25.09
N ARG A 32 -12.08 -4.57 -24.67
CA ARG A 32 -12.11 -4.16 -23.24
C ARG A 32 -13.09 -4.99 -22.40
N ASP A 33 -14.11 -5.56 -23.04
CA ASP A 33 -15.20 -6.28 -22.36
C ASP A 33 -14.98 -7.79 -22.22
N ARG A 34 -13.80 -8.32 -22.61
CA ARG A 34 -13.47 -9.72 -22.28
C ARG A 34 -12.95 -9.80 -20.84
N PRO A 35 -13.59 -10.57 -19.94
CA PRO A 35 -13.03 -10.83 -18.62
C PRO A 35 -11.68 -11.52 -18.81
N ARG A 36 -10.60 -10.89 -18.35
CA ARG A 36 -9.26 -11.51 -18.34
C ARG A 36 -9.27 -12.67 -17.34
N PRO A 37 -9.05 -13.92 -17.77
CA PRO A 37 -9.21 -15.09 -16.90
C PRO A 37 -8.07 -15.29 -15.88
N ASP A 38 -7.09 -14.38 -15.81
CA ASP A 38 -5.85 -14.59 -15.06
C ASP A 38 -5.64 -13.59 -13.91
N THR A 39 -6.71 -13.01 -13.37
CA THR A 39 -6.54 -12.18 -12.16
C THR A 39 -6.54 -13.12 -10.96
N PRO A 40 -5.39 -13.38 -10.29
CA PRO A 40 -5.42 -14.04 -8.99
C PRO A 40 -6.42 -13.29 -8.13
N LEU A 41 -7.24 -13.99 -7.33
CA LEU A 41 -8.11 -13.33 -6.36
C LEU A 41 -7.28 -12.26 -5.64
N THR A 42 -7.52 -11.01 -6.02
CA THR A 42 -6.90 -9.91 -5.31
C THR A 42 -7.49 -9.97 -3.91
N CYS A 43 -6.75 -9.48 -2.93
CA CYS A 43 -7.32 -9.36 -1.59
C CYS A 43 -8.67 -8.60 -1.61
N ASP A 44 -8.94 -7.79 -2.64
CA ASP A 44 -10.20 -7.07 -2.84
C ASP A 44 -11.37 -8.02 -3.07
N ALA A 45 -11.24 -9.01 -3.97
CA ALA A 45 -12.30 -9.98 -4.24
C ALA A 45 -12.57 -10.87 -3.02
N LEU A 46 -11.50 -11.31 -2.31
CA LEU A 46 -11.64 -12.04 -1.05
C LEU A 46 -12.40 -11.22 0.01
N ILE A 47 -12.09 -9.93 0.15
CA ILE A 47 -12.76 -9.03 1.10
C ILE A 47 -14.21 -8.77 0.66
N ALA A 48 -14.43 -8.35 -0.58
CA ALA A 48 -15.76 -7.97 -1.05
C ALA A 48 -16.72 -9.15 -1.07
N GLN A 49 -16.28 -10.33 -1.53
CA GLN A 49 -17.15 -11.48 -1.73
C GLN A 49 -17.17 -12.39 -0.51
N ALA A 50 -16.01 -12.91 -0.08
CA ALA A 50 -15.96 -13.90 0.99
C ALA A 50 -16.24 -13.28 2.37
N VAL A 51 -15.55 -12.19 2.69
CA VAL A 51 -15.75 -11.48 3.97
C VAL A 51 -17.13 -10.80 3.96
N GLY A 52 -17.53 -10.20 2.84
CA GLY A 52 -18.90 -9.67 2.69
C GLY A 52 -19.98 -10.73 2.94
N ALA A 53 -19.81 -11.96 2.43
CA ALA A 53 -20.75 -13.05 2.69
C ALA A 53 -20.76 -13.52 4.16
N VAL A 54 -19.59 -13.54 4.83
CA VAL A 54 -19.53 -13.81 6.27
C VAL A 54 -20.30 -12.75 7.05
N VAL A 55 -20.05 -11.47 6.78
CA VAL A 55 -20.67 -10.35 7.50
C VAL A 55 -22.18 -10.41 7.36
N ARG A 56 -22.69 -10.51 6.13
CA ARG A 56 -24.13 -10.55 5.87
C ARG A 56 -24.81 -11.71 6.60
N ARG A 57 -24.24 -12.92 6.57
CA ARG A 57 -24.81 -14.09 7.27
C ARG A 57 -24.78 -13.95 8.79
N LEU A 58 -23.73 -13.35 9.34
CA LEU A 58 -23.65 -13.11 10.78
C LEU A 58 -24.61 -12.00 11.23
N ASP A 59 -24.86 -11.01 10.37
CA ASP A 59 -25.78 -9.91 10.61
C ASP A 59 -27.25 -10.36 10.55
N GLU A 60 -27.58 -11.21 9.56
CA GLU A 60 -28.91 -11.86 9.43
C GLU A 60 -29.31 -12.63 10.70
N ASP A 61 -28.33 -13.21 11.42
CA ASP A 61 -28.54 -13.98 12.65
C ASP A 61 -28.33 -13.14 13.95
N ASP A 62 -28.12 -11.81 13.84
CA ASP A 62 -27.79 -10.89 14.95
C ASP A 62 -26.58 -11.35 15.81
N LEU A 63 -25.56 -11.88 15.14
CA LEU A 63 -24.37 -12.46 15.80
C LEU A 63 -23.18 -11.50 15.86
N LEU A 64 -23.22 -10.36 15.19
CA LEU A 64 -22.06 -9.50 14.95
C LEU A 64 -22.25 -8.07 15.51
N ALA A 65 -21.52 -7.74 16.56
CA ALA A 65 -21.47 -6.40 17.13
C ALA A 65 -20.35 -5.52 16.53
N GLY A 66 -19.46 -6.08 15.71
CA GLY A 66 -18.40 -5.29 15.08
C GLY A 66 -17.40 -6.10 14.26
N LEU A 67 -16.77 -5.40 13.32
CA LEU A 67 -15.85 -5.96 12.34
C LEU A 67 -14.62 -5.07 12.21
N LEU A 68 -13.44 -5.71 12.13
CA LEU A 68 -12.23 -5.09 11.64
C LEU A 68 -11.52 -6.02 10.66
N VAL A 69 -11.27 -5.50 9.45
CA VAL A 69 -10.54 -6.18 8.38
C VAL A 69 -9.19 -5.50 8.20
N LEU A 70 -8.12 -6.30 8.14
CA LEU A 70 -6.75 -5.81 7.88
C LEU A 70 -6.09 -6.66 6.80
N ARG A 71 -5.35 -6.03 5.90
CA ARG A 71 -4.34 -6.71 5.08
C ARG A 71 -3.07 -6.85 5.90
N TYR A 72 -2.42 -8.01 5.85
CA TYR A 72 -1.28 -8.29 6.71
C TYR A 72 -0.22 -9.18 6.04
N TRP A 73 1.01 -9.13 6.56
CA TRP A 73 2.20 -9.70 5.91
C TRP A 73 2.86 -10.85 6.71
N GLU A 74 2.70 -10.91 8.03
CA GLU A 74 3.40 -11.91 8.84
C GLU A 74 2.96 -13.34 8.46
N GLY A 75 3.91 -14.18 8.04
CA GLY A 75 3.63 -15.51 7.52
C GLY A 75 3.02 -15.58 6.11
N GLY A 76 3.08 -14.49 5.34
CA GLY A 76 2.55 -14.41 3.97
C GLY A 76 1.46 -13.35 3.82
N PRO A 77 1.11 -12.91 2.58
CA PRO A 77 0.01 -11.96 2.39
C PRO A 77 -1.33 -12.61 2.69
N HIS A 78 -2.05 -12.02 3.64
CA HIS A 78 -3.35 -12.53 4.08
C HIS A 78 -4.26 -11.41 4.60
N VAL A 79 -5.52 -11.77 4.80
CA VAL A 79 -6.51 -10.92 5.46
C VAL A 79 -6.68 -11.39 6.89
N ARG A 80 -6.58 -10.47 7.86
CA ARG A 80 -6.94 -10.69 9.25
C ARG A 80 -8.34 -10.16 9.49
N LEU A 81 -9.22 -11.03 9.95
CA LEU A 81 -10.57 -10.71 10.37
C LEU A 81 -10.63 -10.70 11.88
N ARG A 82 -11.09 -9.59 12.45
CA ARG A 82 -11.48 -9.52 13.86
C ARG A 82 -12.97 -9.27 13.92
N LEU A 83 -13.67 -10.23 14.49
CA LEU A 83 -15.11 -10.19 14.69
C LEU A 83 -15.37 -9.97 16.17
N ARG A 84 -16.32 -9.11 16.49
CA ARG A 84 -16.83 -8.92 17.85
C ARG A 84 -18.22 -9.57 17.91
N PRO A 85 -18.36 -10.78 18.48
CA PRO A 85 -19.66 -11.43 18.62
C PRO A 85 -20.60 -10.66 19.56
N THR A 86 -21.92 -10.78 19.36
CA THR A 86 -22.94 -10.36 20.34
C THR A 86 -23.02 -11.32 21.53
N GLY A 87 -22.63 -12.59 21.35
CA GLY A 87 -22.47 -13.55 22.45
C GLY A 87 -22.08 -14.96 22.01
N ARG A 88 -22.73 -15.49 20.97
CA ARG A 88 -22.56 -16.89 20.48
C ARG A 88 -21.24 -17.08 19.71
N THR A 89 -20.12 -16.92 20.38
CA THR A 89 -18.76 -16.91 19.79
C THR A 89 -18.46 -18.18 18.98
N ALA A 90 -18.85 -19.36 19.47
CA ALA A 90 -18.64 -20.61 18.76
C ALA A 90 -19.43 -20.68 17.44
N ALA A 91 -20.66 -20.14 17.41
CA ALA A 91 -21.46 -20.07 16.19
C ALA A 91 -20.83 -19.11 15.18
N VAL A 92 -20.37 -17.94 15.63
CA VAL A 92 -19.64 -16.97 14.78
C VAL A 92 -18.41 -17.62 14.16
N GLU A 93 -17.61 -18.32 14.95
CA GLU A 93 -16.39 -19.00 14.48
C GLU A 93 -16.69 -20.10 13.46
N ALA A 94 -17.67 -20.96 13.75
CA ALA A 94 -18.05 -22.07 12.88
C ALA A 94 -18.60 -21.57 11.53
N LEU A 95 -19.51 -20.59 11.56
CA LEU A 95 -20.09 -19.99 10.36
C LEU A 95 -19.02 -19.28 9.53
N THR A 96 -18.17 -18.48 10.17
CA THR A 96 -17.08 -17.76 9.51
C THR A 96 -16.12 -18.74 8.83
N THR A 97 -15.65 -19.74 9.57
CA THR A 97 -14.66 -20.71 9.08
C THR A 97 -15.21 -21.51 7.92
N THR A 98 -16.44 -22.02 8.04
CA THR A 98 -17.10 -22.79 6.98
C THR A 98 -17.31 -21.95 5.74
N THR A 99 -17.83 -20.72 5.88
CA THR A 99 -18.10 -19.82 4.75
C THR A 99 -16.81 -19.48 4.00
N LEU A 100 -15.73 -19.13 4.71
CA LEU A 100 -14.46 -18.78 4.09
C LEU A 100 -13.79 -19.99 3.43
N ARG A 101 -13.81 -21.17 4.06
CA ARG A 101 -13.26 -22.40 3.46
C ARG A 101 -13.99 -22.77 2.17
N ASN A 102 -15.32 -22.71 2.17
CA ASN A 102 -16.10 -22.99 0.98
C ASN A 102 -15.78 -22.00 -0.16
N HIS A 103 -15.67 -20.70 0.17
CA HIS A 103 -15.30 -19.70 -0.83
C HIS A 103 -13.90 -19.94 -1.41
N LEU A 104 -12.90 -20.21 -0.55
CA LEU A 104 -11.52 -20.47 -0.98
C LEU A 104 -11.37 -21.77 -1.77
N ALA A 105 -12.20 -22.78 -1.49
CA ALA A 105 -12.24 -24.02 -2.26
C ALA A 105 -12.83 -23.79 -3.66
N ALA A 106 -13.88 -22.99 -3.78
CA ALA A 106 -14.50 -22.63 -5.05
C ALA A 106 -13.64 -21.64 -5.87
N HIS A 107 -12.84 -20.82 -5.20
CA HIS A 107 -12.01 -19.79 -5.80
C HIS A 107 -10.57 -19.90 -5.26
N PRO A 108 -9.79 -20.89 -5.72
CA PRO A 108 -8.43 -21.06 -5.26
C PRO A 108 -7.57 -19.84 -5.64
N ALA A 109 -6.72 -19.40 -4.71
CA ALA A 109 -5.75 -18.34 -4.98
C ALA A 109 -4.82 -18.78 -6.12
N GLN A 110 -4.61 -17.90 -7.10
CA GLN A 110 -3.67 -18.14 -8.19
C GLN A 110 -2.34 -17.47 -7.84
N GLY A 111 -1.23 -18.09 -8.25
CA GLY A 111 0.13 -17.60 -8.01
C GLY A 111 0.75 -18.04 -6.68
N THR A 112 2.08 -18.01 -6.63
CA THR A 112 2.87 -18.33 -5.44
C THR A 112 3.86 -17.21 -5.18
N TRP A 113 4.16 -16.93 -3.89
CA TRP A 113 5.26 -16.04 -3.55
C TRP A 113 6.55 -16.87 -3.53
N ASP A 114 7.63 -16.32 -4.05
CA ASP A 114 8.98 -16.84 -3.81
C ASP A 114 9.27 -16.71 -2.30
N PRO A 115 9.45 -17.84 -1.59
CA PRO A 115 9.65 -17.82 -0.13
C PRO A 115 10.89 -17.04 0.31
N ILE A 116 11.96 -17.07 -0.49
CA ILE A 116 13.23 -16.41 -0.15
C ILE A 116 13.05 -14.89 -0.28
N ARG A 117 12.51 -14.43 -1.41
CA ARG A 117 12.23 -13.00 -1.62
C ARG A 117 11.24 -12.46 -0.59
N TYR A 118 10.25 -13.27 -0.23
CA TYR A 118 9.27 -12.89 0.78
C TYR A 118 9.89 -12.76 2.17
N ALA A 119 10.73 -13.70 2.58
CA ALA A 119 11.42 -13.65 3.86
C ALA A 119 12.25 -12.37 4.02
N SER A 120 13.04 -12.00 3.00
CA SER A 120 13.81 -10.75 3.02
C SER A 120 12.93 -9.49 3.12
N ALA A 121 11.73 -9.50 2.52
CA ALA A 121 10.78 -8.40 2.67
C ALA A 121 10.14 -8.36 4.06
N ALA A 122 9.77 -9.52 4.60
CA ALA A 122 9.19 -9.67 5.93
C ALA A 122 10.16 -9.19 7.03
N GLU A 123 11.45 -9.47 6.90
CA GLU A 123 12.48 -8.96 7.83
C GLU A 123 12.52 -7.43 7.87
N ARG A 124 12.45 -6.76 6.70
CA ARG A 124 12.38 -5.30 6.63
C ARG A 124 11.11 -4.75 7.29
N PHE A 125 9.97 -5.40 7.10
CA PHE A 125 8.72 -5.00 7.74
C PHE A 125 8.74 -5.22 9.25
N ALA A 126 9.34 -6.33 9.72
CA ALA A 126 9.53 -6.60 11.14
C ALA A 126 10.42 -5.53 11.81
N ALA A 127 11.55 -5.22 11.18
CA ALA A 127 12.47 -4.20 11.67
C ALA A 127 11.81 -2.81 11.73
N ALA A 128 11.14 -2.40 10.64
CA ALA A 128 10.41 -1.13 10.58
C ALA A 128 9.25 -1.06 11.58
N GLY A 129 8.63 -2.21 11.89
CA GLY A 129 7.56 -2.33 12.88
C GLY A 129 8.04 -2.47 14.34
N GLY A 130 9.35 -2.48 14.59
CA GLY A 130 9.90 -2.72 15.93
C GLY A 130 9.58 -4.10 16.49
N MET A 131 9.39 -5.10 15.62
CA MET A 131 9.02 -6.45 16.01
C MET A 131 10.27 -7.32 16.21
N SER A 132 10.52 -7.74 17.45
CA SER A 132 11.64 -8.62 17.81
C SER A 132 11.44 -10.08 17.40
N ASP A 133 10.18 -10.49 17.22
CA ASP A 133 9.78 -11.83 16.79
C ASP A 133 8.64 -11.72 15.78
N HIS A 134 8.66 -12.58 14.77
CA HIS A 134 7.62 -12.69 13.75
C HIS A 134 7.65 -14.06 13.08
N ASP A 135 6.51 -14.49 12.56
CA ASP A 135 6.42 -15.74 11.80
C ASP A 135 7.16 -15.61 10.46
N ARG A 136 8.29 -16.31 10.35
CA ARG A 136 9.13 -16.35 9.15
C ARG A 136 8.66 -17.40 8.13
N ARG A 137 7.72 -18.27 8.50
CA ARG A 137 7.24 -19.34 7.62
C ARG A 137 6.13 -18.79 6.73
N LEU A 138 6.29 -18.96 5.42
CA LEU A 138 5.22 -18.68 4.49
C LEU A 138 4.11 -19.75 4.63
N HIS A 139 2.93 -19.34 5.08
CA HIS A 139 1.78 -20.25 5.20
C HIS A 139 1.23 -20.62 3.82
N PRO A 140 0.72 -21.86 3.65
CA PRO A 140 0.04 -22.24 2.42
C PRO A 140 -1.19 -21.38 2.14
N TYR A 141 -1.41 -21.07 0.87
CA TYR A 141 -2.60 -20.36 0.40
C TYR A 141 -3.89 -21.15 0.61
N GLY A 142 -5.03 -20.44 0.56
CA GLY A 142 -6.36 -21.06 0.65
C GLY A 142 -6.66 -21.69 2.01
N ARG A 143 -5.97 -21.25 3.07
CA ARG A 143 -6.16 -21.74 4.43
C ARG A 143 -6.81 -20.68 5.31
N VAL A 144 -7.69 -21.14 6.19
CA VAL A 144 -8.30 -20.33 7.26
C VAL A 144 -7.74 -20.84 8.58
N ALA A 145 -7.15 -19.94 9.36
CA ALA A 145 -6.57 -20.25 10.66
C ALA A 145 -7.12 -19.32 11.74
N ARG A 146 -7.48 -19.89 12.89
CA ARG A 146 -7.81 -19.13 14.08
C ARG A 146 -6.53 -18.62 14.75
N ARG A 147 -6.56 -17.39 15.22
CA ARG A 147 -5.52 -16.82 16.09
C ARG A 147 -6.18 -16.19 17.30
N SER A 148 -5.67 -16.47 18.51
CA SER A 148 -6.12 -15.77 19.70
C SER A 148 -5.57 -14.34 19.69
N LEU A 149 -6.39 -13.37 20.09
CA LEU A 149 -5.94 -11.97 20.25
C LEU A 149 -4.84 -11.84 21.32
N ALA A 150 -4.85 -12.74 22.31
CA ALA A 150 -3.87 -12.78 23.42
C ALA A 150 -2.47 -13.25 22.98
N GLN A 151 -2.32 -13.94 21.84
CA GLN A 151 -1.03 -14.48 21.40
C GLN A 151 -0.11 -13.50 20.67
N ARG A 152 -0.43 -12.20 20.66
CA ARG A 152 0.55 -11.17 20.28
C ARG A 152 0.74 -10.18 21.43
N ARG A 153 1.87 -10.37 22.13
CA ARG A 153 2.63 -9.25 22.67
C ARG A 153 2.80 -8.26 21.50
N GLY A 154 2.18 -7.09 21.61
CA GLY A 154 2.56 -5.96 20.75
C GLY A 154 4.04 -5.64 20.98
N PRO A 155 4.63 -4.68 20.25
CA PRO A 155 5.91 -4.12 20.68
C PRO A 155 5.79 -3.80 22.17
N THR A 156 6.61 -4.45 23.00
CA THR A 156 6.72 -4.11 24.41
C THR A 156 7.08 -2.63 24.42
N THR A 157 6.16 -1.77 24.84
CA THR A 157 6.49 -0.40 25.20
C THR A 157 7.35 -0.47 26.45
N SER A 158 8.62 -0.86 26.32
CA SER A 158 9.63 -0.37 27.24
C SER A 158 9.85 1.08 26.85
N ALA A 159 9.29 1.99 27.63
CA ALA A 159 9.58 3.42 27.59
C ALA A 159 11.03 3.73 28.06
N THR A 160 11.98 2.84 27.79
CA THR A 160 13.39 2.97 28.10
C THR A 160 14.17 2.62 26.84
N GLY A 161 14.84 3.65 26.32
CA GLY A 161 15.37 3.68 24.96
C GLY A 161 16.41 2.63 24.66
N ARG A 162 16.32 2.10 23.45
CA ARG A 162 17.47 1.88 22.57
C ARG A 162 17.00 2.03 21.13
N ARG A 163 17.47 3.11 20.50
CA ARG A 163 17.35 3.35 19.06
C ARG A 163 18.18 2.25 18.38
N GLY A 164 17.52 1.27 17.76
CA GLY A 164 18.21 0.33 16.87
C GLY A 164 18.83 1.10 15.69
N PRO A 165 19.92 0.60 15.08
CA PRO A 165 20.49 1.25 13.92
C PRO A 165 19.42 1.30 12.81
N GLU A 166 19.03 2.51 12.44
CA GLU A 166 18.13 2.75 11.32
C GLU A 166 18.74 2.07 10.07
N PRO A 167 17.93 1.35 9.28
CA PRO A 167 18.39 0.92 7.96
C PRO A 167 18.78 2.19 7.20
N GLU A 168 20.04 2.25 6.78
CA GLU A 168 20.64 3.38 6.06
C GLU A 168 19.93 3.51 4.71
N MET A 169 18.78 4.18 4.73
CA MET A 169 18.11 4.68 3.55
C MET A 169 19.08 5.68 2.92
N ARG A 170 19.51 5.38 1.69
CA ARG A 170 20.23 6.32 0.84
C ARG A 170 19.54 7.68 0.90
N GLN A 171 20.24 8.58 1.59
CA GLN A 171 20.10 10.02 1.74
C GLN A 171 18.68 10.60 1.60
N PRO A 172 18.08 11.15 2.68
CA PRO A 172 16.79 11.79 2.58
C PRO A 172 16.87 13.00 1.65
N HIS A 173 15.84 13.19 0.81
CA HIS A 173 15.54 14.53 0.33
C HIS A 173 15.10 15.36 1.53
N THR A 174 16.06 16.08 2.11
CA THR A 174 15.88 17.08 3.16
C THR A 174 15.21 18.30 2.55
N ILE A 175 13.88 18.30 2.45
CA ILE A 175 13.13 19.45 1.93
C ILE A 175 13.00 20.48 3.06
N ASP A 176 13.46 21.70 2.80
CA ASP A 176 13.57 22.88 3.69
C ASP A 176 12.39 23.10 4.66
N PHE A 177 11.19 22.65 4.30
CA PHE A 177 9.97 22.82 5.09
C PHE A 177 10.06 22.31 6.54
N HIS A 178 10.63 21.11 6.75
CA HIS A 178 10.73 20.56 8.11
C HIS A 178 11.79 21.28 8.95
N GLU A 179 12.87 21.73 8.32
CA GLU A 179 13.91 22.51 8.98
C GLU A 179 13.35 23.87 9.43
N ILE A 180 12.63 24.57 8.56
CA ILE A 180 11.97 25.85 8.86
C ILE A 180 11.00 25.71 10.05
N LEU A 181 10.12 24.69 10.03
CA LEU A 181 9.14 24.50 11.11
C LEU A 181 9.78 24.10 12.45
N LEU A 182 10.82 23.26 12.43
CA LEU A 182 11.40 22.72 13.65
C LEU A 182 12.55 23.57 14.20
N GLY A 183 13.07 24.54 13.44
CA GLY A 183 14.25 25.32 13.77
C GLY A 183 14.16 26.13 15.07
N THR A 184 12.98 26.66 15.43
CA THR A 184 12.79 27.49 16.64
C THR A 184 12.21 26.73 17.83
N GLY A 185 11.89 25.44 17.69
CA GLY A 185 11.22 24.62 18.71
C GLY A 185 9.75 25.00 19.00
N ARG A 186 9.33 26.24 18.70
CA ARG A 186 7.96 26.75 18.91
C ARG A 186 6.90 25.86 18.26
N TYR A 187 7.16 25.32 17.07
CA TYR A 187 6.16 24.52 16.35
C TYR A 187 5.83 23.24 17.14
N LYS A 188 6.83 22.72 17.85
CA LYS A 188 6.67 21.56 18.72
C LYS A 188 5.82 21.88 19.95
N THR A 189 5.96 23.08 20.53
CA THR A 189 5.29 23.48 21.78
C THR A 189 3.94 24.14 21.58
N GLU A 190 3.70 24.79 20.44
CA GLU A 190 2.46 25.52 20.15
C GLU A 190 1.52 24.73 19.24
N VAL A 191 2.06 24.00 18.25
CA VAL A 191 1.23 23.25 17.28
C VAL A 191 1.21 21.76 17.61
N LEU A 192 2.37 21.09 17.64
CA LEU A 192 2.42 19.62 17.78
C LEU A 192 1.85 19.08 19.10
N SER A 193 1.90 19.88 20.16
CA SER A 193 1.36 19.57 21.50
C SER A 193 -0.11 19.98 21.66
N SER A 194 -0.66 20.81 20.77
CA SER A 194 -2.02 21.33 20.89
C SER A 194 -3.05 20.22 20.72
N SER A 195 -4.11 20.24 21.53
CA SER A 195 -5.17 19.22 21.49
C SER A 195 -5.86 19.15 20.14
N TRP A 196 -6.14 20.29 19.51
CA TRP A 196 -6.66 20.38 18.16
C TRP A 196 -5.77 19.61 17.17
N PHE A 197 -4.47 19.90 17.12
CA PHE A 197 -3.58 19.26 16.15
C PHE A 197 -3.37 17.78 16.44
N LEU A 198 -3.37 17.37 17.72
CA LEU A 198 -3.34 15.95 18.09
C LEU A 198 -4.60 15.22 17.58
N GLY A 199 -5.78 15.81 17.74
CA GLY A 199 -7.03 15.30 17.18
C GLY A 199 -6.99 15.20 15.65
N HIS A 200 -6.48 16.23 14.98
CA HIS A 200 -6.27 16.24 13.54
C HIS A 200 -5.32 15.11 13.08
N ARG A 201 -4.16 14.96 13.73
CA ARG A 201 -3.20 13.88 13.43
C ARG A 201 -3.81 12.51 13.63
N LEU A 202 -4.62 12.31 14.67
CA LEU A 202 -5.32 11.06 14.89
C LEU A 202 -6.27 10.76 13.73
N ALA A 203 -7.09 11.73 13.30
CA ALA A 203 -8.02 11.57 12.18
C ALA A 203 -7.28 11.24 10.86
N ILE A 204 -6.19 11.94 10.55
CA ILE A 204 -5.36 11.67 9.38
C ILE A 204 -4.71 10.27 9.45
N ASN A 205 -4.22 9.86 10.62
CA ASN A 205 -3.66 8.52 10.79
C ASN A 205 -4.73 7.43 10.64
N MET A 206 -5.97 7.68 11.07
CA MET A 206 -7.09 6.78 10.83
C MET A 206 -7.45 6.71 9.35
N LEU A 207 -7.44 7.84 8.63
CA LEU A 207 -7.59 7.85 7.17
C LEU A 207 -6.49 7.02 6.50
N TYR A 208 -5.23 7.21 6.88
CA TYR A 208 -4.11 6.42 6.34
C TYR A 208 -4.24 4.93 6.65
N ALA A 209 -4.72 4.57 7.83
CA ALA A 209 -5.03 3.19 8.17
C ALA A 209 -6.18 2.64 7.31
N HIS A 210 -7.16 3.47 6.96
CA HIS A 210 -8.25 3.10 6.05
C HIS A 210 -7.75 2.91 4.60
N LEU A 211 -6.92 3.83 4.10
CA LEU A 211 -6.29 3.71 2.77
C LEU A 211 -5.49 2.41 2.62
N ALA A 212 -4.73 2.02 3.66
CA ALA A 212 -4.03 0.74 3.67
C ALA A 212 -4.97 -0.47 3.61
N ARG A 213 -6.17 -0.38 4.20
CA ARG A 213 -7.18 -1.47 4.16
C ARG A 213 -7.80 -1.64 2.78
N VAL A 214 -8.02 -0.55 2.05
CA VAL A 214 -8.50 -0.60 0.65
C VAL A 214 -7.41 -0.97 -0.35
N GLY A 215 -6.17 -1.17 0.10
CA GLY A 215 -5.07 -1.68 -0.72
C GLY A 215 -4.11 -0.63 -1.23
N LEU A 216 -4.22 0.62 -0.78
CA LEU A 216 -3.28 1.68 -1.15
C LEU A 216 -1.90 1.40 -0.51
N ALA A 217 -0.89 1.19 -1.34
CA ALA A 217 0.47 0.94 -0.88
C ALA A 217 1.09 2.21 -0.26
N PRO A 218 2.11 2.09 0.62
CA PRO A 218 2.75 3.25 1.24
C PRO A 218 3.26 4.29 0.23
N LEU A 219 3.87 3.84 -0.87
CA LEU A 219 4.36 4.74 -1.93
C LEU A 219 3.23 5.49 -2.63
N GLN A 220 2.13 4.79 -2.94
CA GLN A 220 0.94 5.41 -3.53
C GLN A 220 0.30 6.42 -2.58
N ARG A 221 0.33 6.17 -1.26
CA ARG A 221 -0.12 7.14 -0.25
C ARG A 221 0.73 8.41 -0.28
N TYR A 222 2.05 8.29 -0.37
CA TYR A 222 2.92 9.47 -0.46
C TYR A 222 2.66 10.26 -1.74
N LEU A 223 2.52 9.57 -2.88
CA LEU A 223 2.16 10.21 -4.14
C LEU A 223 0.80 10.90 -4.06
N PHE A 224 -0.20 10.24 -3.45
CA PHE A 224 -1.53 10.82 -3.24
C PHE A 224 -1.45 12.11 -2.41
N CYS A 225 -0.69 12.10 -1.32
CA CYS A 225 -0.50 13.30 -0.49
C CYS A 225 0.21 14.42 -1.26
N HIS A 226 1.20 14.09 -2.07
CA HIS A 226 1.91 15.06 -2.90
C HIS A 226 0.99 15.70 -3.94
N LEU A 227 0.21 14.90 -4.66
CA LEU A 227 -0.76 15.41 -5.65
C LEU A 227 -1.86 16.25 -4.99
N LEU A 228 -2.34 15.83 -3.82
CA LEU A 228 -3.33 16.60 -3.06
C LEU A 228 -2.76 17.95 -2.60
N ALA A 229 -1.51 17.96 -2.10
CA ALA A 229 -0.85 19.19 -1.71
C ALA A 229 -0.68 20.15 -2.90
N ALA A 230 -0.16 19.65 -4.03
CA ALA A 230 0.01 20.45 -5.24
C ALA A 230 -1.33 21.04 -5.74
N ALA A 231 -2.40 20.25 -5.74
CA ALA A 231 -3.73 20.74 -6.14
C ALA A 231 -4.26 21.85 -5.20
N VAL A 232 -3.96 21.77 -3.90
CA VAL A 232 -4.33 22.82 -2.93
C VAL A 232 -3.47 24.07 -3.13
N GLU A 233 -2.18 23.93 -3.40
CA GLU A 233 -1.30 25.04 -3.73
C GLU A 233 -1.80 25.80 -4.97
N ASP A 234 -2.14 25.06 -6.02
CA ASP A 234 -2.64 25.63 -7.28
C ASP A 234 -4.01 26.31 -7.12
N GLU A 235 -4.98 25.64 -6.50
CA GLU A 235 -6.35 26.14 -6.38
C GLU A 235 -6.46 27.37 -5.46
N TYR A 236 -5.74 27.35 -4.33
CA TYR A 236 -5.83 28.41 -3.32
C TYR A 236 -4.69 29.42 -3.41
N ASN A 237 -3.76 29.25 -4.35
CA ASN A 237 -2.56 30.07 -4.51
C ASN A 237 -1.79 30.24 -3.18
N VAL A 238 -1.59 29.13 -2.48
CA VAL A 238 -0.89 29.06 -1.19
C VAL A 238 0.42 28.30 -1.34
N SER A 239 1.43 28.65 -0.54
CA SER A 239 2.68 27.88 -0.45
C SER A 239 2.91 27.42 1.00
N PRO A 240 3.03 26.10 1.27
CA PRO A 240 3.37 25.57 2.59
C PRO A 240 4.69 26.11 3.09
N VAL A 241 5.70 26.24 2.22
CA VAL A 241 7.02 26.80 2.58
C VAL A 241 6.90 28.26 2.98
N ALA A 242 6.22 29.10 2.19
CA ALA A 242 6.02 30.51 2.54
C ALA A 242 5.24 30.66 3.85
N ARG A 243 4.22 29.83 4.10
CA ARG A 243 3.47 29.82 5.36
C ARG A 243 4.33 29.39 6.54
N ALA A 244 5.19 28.39 6.37
CA ALA A 244 6.12 27.97 7.40
C ALA A 244 7.15 29.06 7.73
N GLN A 245 7.69 29.75 6.72
CA GLN A 245 8.62 30.87 6.89
C GLN A 245 7.95 32.04 7.62
N ALA A 246 6.76 32.45 7.16
CA ALA A 246 6.00 33.51 7.81
C ALA A 246 5.73 33.15 9.28
N TRP A 247 5.32 31.91 9.56
CA TRP A 247 5.09 31.46 10.92
C TRP A 247 6.37 31.51 11.79
N ALA A 248 7.53 31.12 11.24
CA ALA A 248 8.80 31.18 11.94
C ALA A 248 9.27 32.63 12.21
N GLN A 249 8.98 33.58 11.29
CA GLN A 249 9.40 34.98 11.37
C GLN A 249 8.63 35.83 12.40
N HIS A 250 7.39 35.46 12.75
CA HIS A 250 6.62 36.16 13.81
C HIS A 250 7.01 35.67 15.22
N SER A 251 8.31 35.48 15.44
CA SER A 251 8.94 35.13 16.73
C SER A 251 9.67 36.32 17.33
#